data_AF-A0A437ABX1-F1
#
_entry.id   AF-A0A437ABX1-F1
#
_cell.length_a   1.000
_cell.length_b   1.000
_cell.length_c   1.000
_cell.angle_alpha   90.00
_cell.angle_beta   90.00
_cell.angle_gamma   90.00
#
_symmetry.space_group_name_H-M   'P 1'
#
loop_
_entity.id
_entity.type
_entity.pdbx_description
1 polymer ?
#
loop_
_entity_poly.entity_id
_entity_poly.type
_entity_poly.pdbx_seq_one_letter_code
_entity_poly.pdbx_strand_id
1 'polypeptide(L)'
;MAPFNPTLKTAYWSLAGFGGIYVSFLLLLLVPVVQKNFVYLHHVKFPIWPDISRPEQLGFASNEITPFYLNTPDGERLFAWHILPHEVYAKHRDELLRRDVGLVEDVTQTLGFRLLKEDEEARLIVFFHGNAGNVAQGYRPDGYRAWSGVDPSKIHILTFDYRGFGRSTGTPSEPGLITDAITALKFAINTAGIPPSRILIIGHSLGTAVTLGATEKIAREEGVEFAGIILCSAFSKLKTLILTYSAGGVIPILSPLRPYPIVQKWLTNYVREPWDGEERLKSLIKHSPKLRLTMVHAHNDYSITWTHSQILFHTAANAIVALKNGGGGEGEIDKPLEFEEIEKKKQRVELGDEGYVDTWVEGVPVGGWKIENRLVTWGGHDQILVASATRLVIREMFGL
;
A
#
# COMPACT_ATOMS: atom_id res chain seq x y z
N MET A 1 52.37 27.77 -18.82
CA MET A 1 51.10 27.20 -18.33
C MET A 1 50.89 27.71 -16.91
N ALA A 2 49.82 28.46 -16.64
CA ALA A 2 49.54 28.92 -15.28
C ALA A 2 49.25 27.71 -14.38
N PRO A 3 49.80 27.65 -13.15
CA PRO A 3 49.54 26.54 -12.24
C PRO A 3 48.04 26.49 -11.91
N PHE A 4 47.45 25.31 -12.05
CA PHE A 4 46.04 25.07 -11.73
C PHE A 4 45.77 25.49 -10.28
N ASN A 5 44.75 26.32 -10.04
CA ASN A 5 44.41 26.79 -8.69
C ASN A 5 44.19 25.58 -7.76
N PRO A 6 44.95 25.43 -6.66
CA PRO A 6 44.87 24.27 -5.76
C PRO A 6 43.45 24.01 -5.24
N THR A 7 42.67 25.06 -5.00
CA THR A 7 41.28 24.96 -4.54
C THR A 7 40.37 24.39 -5.63
N LEU A 8 40.54 24.81 -6.90
CA LEU A 8 39.81 24.24 -8.03
C LEU A 8 40.19 22.77 -8.26
N LYS A 9 41.46 22.40 -8.04
CA LYS A 9 41.92 21.02 -8.14
C LYS A 9 41.29 20.14 -7.07
N THR A 10 41.26 20.59 -5.80
CA THR A 10 40.60 19.86 -4.71
C THR A 10 39.10 19.73 -4.95
N ALA A 11 38.42 20.82 -5.35
CA ALA A 11 36.99 20.79 -5.68
C ALA A 11 36.68 19.80 -6.82
N TYR A 12 37.50 19.80 -7.88
CA TYR A 12 37.38 18.86 -8.99
C TYR A 12 37.49 17.40 -8.52
N TRP A 13 38.54 17.06 -7.76
CA TRP A 13 38.73 15.68 -7.28
C TRP A 13 37.66 15.24 -6.29
N SER A 14 37.14 16.15 -5.46
CA SER A 14 35.99 15.86 -4.59
C SER A 14 34.73 15.57 -5.41
N LEU A 15 34.41 16.41 -6.41
CA LEU A 15 33.27 16.18 -7.30
C LEU A 15 33.41 14.90 -8.12
N ALA A 16 34.61 14.61 -8.63
CA ALA A 16 34.92 13.37 -9.33
C ALA A 16 34.78 12.15 -8.41
N GLY A 17 35.21 12.26 -7.14
CA GLY A 17 35.03 11.24 -6.12
C GLY A 17 33.55 10.95 -5.84
N PHE A 18 32.74 11.98 -5.59
CA PHE A 18 31.29 11.82 -5.41
C PHE A 18 30.61 11.25 -6.66
N GLY A 19 31.00 11.72 -7.85
CA GLY A 19 30.52 11.17 -9.12
C GLY A 19 30.86 9.68 -9.27
N GLY A 20 32.08 9.27 -8.92
CA GLY A 20 32.52 7.88 -8.95
C GLY A 20 31.76 6.99 -7.96
N ILE A 21 31.51 7.46 -6.74
CA ILE A 21 30.67 6.75 -5.75
C ILE A 21 29.24 6.59 -6.27
N TYR A 22 28.66 7.65 -6.83
CA TYR A 22 27.31 7.62 -7.37
C TYR A 22 27.17 6.66 -8.56
N VAL A 23 28.12 6.68 -9.51
CA VAL A 23 28.13 5.72 -10.62
C VAL A 23 28.29 4.29 -10.13
N SER A 24 29.18 4.06 -9.15
CA SER A 24 29.38 2.73 -8.55
C SER A 24 28.10 2.24 -7.87
N PHE A 25 27.39 3.11 -7.15
CA PHE A 25 26.09 2.81 -6.57
C PHE A 25 25.04 2.45 -7.63
N LEU A 26 24.95 3.21 -8.73
CA LEU A 26 24.04 2.88 -9.84
C LEU A 26 24.37 1.53 -10.49
N LEU A 27 25.66 1.21 -10.67
CA LEU A 27 26.09 -0.09 -11.19
C LEU A 27 25.76 -1.23 -10.22
N LEU A 28 25.87 -1.00 -8.91
CA LEU A 28 25.45 -1.97 -7.89
C LEU A 28 23.93 -2.22 -7.95
N LEU A 29 23.10 -1.20 -8.25
CA LEU A 29 21.65 -1.37 -8.43
C LEU A 29 21.27 -2.23 -9.66
N LEU A 30 22.22 -2.55 -10.55
CA LEU A 30 22.02 -3.54 -11.62
C LEU A 30 22.16 -4.98 -11.12
N VAL A 31 22.80 -5.18 -9.96
CA VAL A 31 22.94 -6.51 -9.34
C VAL A 31 21.59 -6.91 -8.73
N PRO A 32 21.02 -8.08 -9.07
CA PRO A 32 19.63 -8.41 -8.72
C PRO A 32 19.37 -8.46 -7.22
N VAL A 33 20.32 -9.00 -6.46
CA VAL A 33 20.25 -9.10 -5.00
C VAL A 33 20.26 -7.70 -4.38
N VAL A 34 21.07 -6.78 -4.90
CA VAL A 34 21.15 -5.40 -4.41
C VAL A 34 19.86 -4.64 -4.75
N GLN A 35 19.38 -4.75 -5.99
CA GLN A 35 18.14 -4.11 -6.43
C GLN A 35 16.95 -4.54 -5.57
N LYS A 36 16.81 -5.86 -5.31
CA LYS A 36 15.77 -6.41 -4.44
C LYS A 36 15.85 -5.80 -3.04
N ASN A 37 17.04 -5.81 -2.43
CA ASN A 37 17.24 -5.23 -1.10
C ASN A 37 16.91 -3.74 -1.08
N PHE A 38 17.19 -3.02 -2.15
CA PHE A 38 16.92 -1.60 -2.27
C PHE A 38 15.42 -1.29 -2.39
N VAL A 39 14.68 -2.07 -3.19
CA VAL A 39 13.23 -1.89 -3.38
C VAL A 39 12.48 -2.20 -2.09
N TYR A 40 12.77 -3.34 -1.49
CA TYR A 40 11.99 -3.85 -0.35
C TYR A 40 12.51 -3.36 0.99
N LEU A 41 13.81 -3.06 1.12
CA LEU A 41 14.48 -2.71 2.37
C LEU A 41 14.17 -3.71 3.52
N HIS A 42 13.91 -4.96 3.16
CA HIS A 42 13.35 -5.98 4.06
C HIS A 42 14.35 -6.46 5.13
N HIS A 43 15.65 -6.27 4.90
CA HIS A 43 16.71 -6.55 5.89
C HIS A 43 17.01 -5.38 6.82
N VAL A 44 16.45 -4.19 6.58
CA VAL A 44 16.67 -3.04 7.45
C VAL A 44 15.97 -3.30 8.77
N LYS A 45 16.76 -3.64 9.81
CA LYS A 45 16.31 -3.77 11.19
C LYS A 45 16.94 -2.64 11.99
N PHE A 46 16.14 -1.72 12.53
CA PHE A 46 16.69 -0.70 13.41
C PHE A 46 17.03 -1.34 14.77
N PRO A 47 18.18 -0.99 15.38
CA PRO A 47 18.72 -1.71 16.53
C PRO A 47 17.90 -1.61 17.83
N ILE A 48 16.82 -0.84 17.87
CA ILE A 48 15.92 -0.67 19.03
C ILE A 48 14.46 -0.84 18.57
N TRP A 49 14.13 -1.99 18.00
CA TRP A 49 12.72 -2.32 17.73
C TRP A 49 12.12 -3.11 18.88
N PRO A 50 10.88 -2.80 19.30
CA PRO A 50 10.17 -3.60 20.26
C PRO A 50 9.92 -5.00 19.71
N ASP A 51 9.83 -5.99 20.60
CA ASP A 51 9.44 -7.33 20.19
C ASP A 51 8.00 -7.30 19.69
N ILE A 52 7.82 -7.45 18.38
CA ILE A 52 6.50 -7.40 17.75
C ILE A 52 5.60 -8.59 18.13
N SER A 53 6.14 -9.63 18.78
CA SER A 53 5.30 -10.64 19.46
C SER A 53 4.73 -10.17 20.80
N ARG A 54 5.16 -9.02 21.32
CA ARG A 54 4.66 -8.41 22.55
C ARG A 54 4.24 -6.96 22.27
N PRO A 55 3.14 -6.76 21.52
CA PRO A 55 2.65 -5.44 21.11
C PRO A 55 2.36 -4.50 22.27
N GLU A 56 2.27 -4.98 23.50
CA GLU A 56 2.17 -4.16 24.71
C GLU A 56 3.35 -3.20 24.88
N GLN A 57 4.53 -3.54 24.35
CA GLN A 57 5.70 -2.64 24.33
C GLN A 57 5.46 -1.38 23.47
N LEU A 58 4.46 -1.40 22.60
CA LEU A 58 4.04 -0.29 21.74
C LEU A 58 2.83 0.47 22.31
N GLY A 59 2.43 0.16 23.54
CA GLY A 59 1.30 0.81 24.22
C GLY A 59 -0.07 0.22 23.91
N PHE A 60 -0.15 -0.94 23.26
CA PHE A 60 -1.40 -1.72 23.18
C PHE A 60 -1.72 -2.39 24.52
N ALA A 61 -3.00 -2.65 24.78
CA ALA A 61 -3.40 -3.37 25.97
C ALA A 61 -3.12 -4.88 25.83
N SER A 62 -2.94 -5.57 26.96
CA SER A 62 -2.61 -6.99 27.00
C SER A 62 -3.62 -7.84 26.24
N ASN A 63 -3.18 -8.58 25.22
CA ASN A 63 -4.04 -9.39 24.34
C ASN A 63 -5.08 -8.59 23.51
N GLU A 64 -4.97 -7.26 23.41
CA GLU A 64 -5.72 -6.46 22.43
C GLU A 64 -5.29 -6.83 21.00
N ILE A 65 -3.99 -7.11 20.85
CA ILE A 65 -3.41 -7.67 19.64
C ILE A 65 -3.03 -9.11 19.91
N THR A 66 -3.40 -10.02 19.01
CA THR A 66 -2.94 -11.42 19.02
C THR A 66 -2.00 -11.65 17.84
N PRO A 67 -0.68 -11.78 18.11
CA PRO A 67 0.29 -12.20 17.10
C PRO A 67 0.22 -13.70 16.79
N PHE A 68 0.33 -14.08 15.52
CA PHE A 68 0.28 -15.47 15.06
C PHE A 68 1.03 -15.64 13.72
N TYR A 69 1.09 -16.86 13.19
CA TYR A 69 1.63 -17.12 11.85
C TYR A 69 0.54 -17.60 10.88
N LEU A 70 0.58 -17.09 9.66
CA LEU A 70 -0.14 -17.62 8.50
C LEU A 70 0.81 -18.48 7.66
N ASN A 71 0.34 -19.61 7.14
CA ASN A 71 1.12 -20.44 6.21
C ASN A 71 0.67 -20.14 4.77
N THR A 72 1.61 -19.81 3.90
CA THR A 72 1.34 -19.61 2.48
C THR A 72 1.30 -20.95 1.74
N PRO A 73 0.59 -21.04 0.60
CA PRO A 73 0.53 -22.28 -0.18
C PRO A 73 1.89 -22.73 -0.73
N ASP A 74 2.87 -21.83 -0.81
CA ASP A 74 4.24 -22.11 -1.26
C ASP A 74 5.25 -22.30 -0.11
N GLY A 75 4.77 -22.48 1.13
CA GLY A 75 5.59 -22.95 2.26
C GLY A 75 6.26 -21.88 3.11
N GLU A 76 5.91 -20.61 2.91
CA GLU A 76 6.38 -19.51 3.76
C GLU A 76 5.45 -19.30 4.97
N ARG A 77 6.00 -18.72 6.04
CA ARG A 77 5.25 -18.34 7.24
C ARG A 77 5.26 -16.83 7.40
N LEU A 78 4.06 -16.25 7.44
CA LEU A 78 3.85 -14.80 7.57
C LEU A 78 3.48 -14.46 9.01
N PHE A 79 4.28 -13.62 9.65
CA PHE A 79 3.96 -13.09 10.98
C PHE A 79 2.81 -12.10 10.86
N ALA A 80 1.71 -12.35 11.58
CA ALA A 80 0.46 -11.61 11.46
C ALA A 80 -0.04 -11.13 12.82
N TRP A 81 -0.80 -10.04 12.81
CA TRP A 81 -1.52 -9.48 13.93
C TRP A 81 -3.01 -9.45 13.64
N HIS A 82 -3.80 -9.97 14.55
CA HIS A 82 -5.23 -9.65 14.68
C HIS A 82 -5.39 -8.62 15.80
N ILE A 83 -6.07 -7.51 15.52
CA ILE A 83 -6.27 -6.40 16.45
C ILE A 83 -7.76 -6.25 16.74
N LEU A 84 -8.11 -6.30 18.02
CA LEU A 84 -9.46 -6.05 18.49
C LEU A 84 -9.79 -4.56 18.49
N PRO A 85 -11.04 -4.18 18.18
CA PRO A 85 -11.47 -2.82 18.40
C PRO A 85 -11.64 -2.54 19.89
N HIS A 86 -11.35 -1.30 20.27
CA HIS A 86 -11.13 -0.94 21.67
C HIS A 86 -12.35 -1.19 22.57
N GLU A 87 -13.58 -1.00 22.07
CA GLU A 87 -14.79 -1.25 22.85
C GLU A 87 -15.04 -2.75 23.05
N VAL A 88 -14.74 -3.59 22.04
CA VAL A 88 -14.79 -5.05 22.18
C VAL A 88 -13.74 -5.53 23.18
N TYR A 89 -12.51 -5.01 23.10
CA TYR A 89 -11.49 -5.28 24.11
C TYR A 89 -11.97 -4.90 25.51
N ALA A 90 -12.50 -3.69 25.70
CA ALA A 90 -12.94 -3.20 27.00
C ALA A 90 -14.05 -4.08 27.62
N LYS A 91 -15.00 -4.56 26.81
CA LYS A 91 -16.08 -5.45 27.24
C LYS A 91 -15.60 -6.83 27.68
N HIS A 92 -14.53 -7.35 27.07
CA HIS A 92 -14.02 -8.71 27.29
C HIS A 92 -12.68 -8.76 28.03
N ARG A 93 -12.23 -7.64 28.59
CA ARG A 93 -10.88 -7.46 29.16
C ARG A 93 -10.52 -8.53 30.18
N ASP A 94 -11.38 -8.80 31.15
CA ASP A 94 -11.09 -9.75 32.23
C ASP A 94 -10.85 -11.17 31.72
N GLU A 95 -11.55 -11.57 30.65
CA GLU A 95 -11.36 -12.88 30.03
C GLU A 95 -10.12 -12.91 29.13
N LEU A 96 -9.85 -11.84 28.38
CA LEU A 96 -8.64 -11.68 27.59
C LEU A 96 -7.37 -11.73 28.45
N LEU A 97 -7.42 -11.20 29.68
CA LEU A 97 -6.30 -11.22 30.62
C LEU A 97 -5.98 -12.60 31.22
N ARG A 98 -6.83 -13.62 31.00
CA ARG A 98 -6.59 -14.98 31.52
C ARG A 98 -5.53 -15.75 30.73
N ARG A 99 -5.23 -15.31 29.50
CA ARG A 99 -4.17 -15.88 28.66
C ARG A 99 -2.90 -15.03 28.80
N ASP A 100 -1.75 -15.67 28.79
CA ASP A 100 -0.48 -14.96 28.62
C ASP A 100 -0.43 -14.19 27.30
N VAL A 101 0.29 -13.06 27.32
CA VAL A 101 0.57 -12.26 26.13
C VAL A 101 1.65 -12.92 25.28
N GLY A 102 1.57 -12.80 23.95
CA GLY A 102 2.59 -13.34 23.07
C GLY A 102 2.04 -13.91 21.77
N LEU A 103 2.97 -14.49 21.01
CA LEU A 103 2.67 -15.29 19.81
C LEU A 103 1.83 -16.52 20.21
N VAL A 104 0.76 -16.77 19.47
CA VAL A 104 -0.02 -18.01 19.58
C VAL A 104 0.26 -18.97 18.42
N GLU A 105 0.14 -20.26 18.70
CA GLU A 105 0.24 -21.31 17.68
C GLU A 105 -1.00 -21.33 16.77
N ASP A 106 -2.19 -21.21 17.38
CA ASP A 106 -3.46 -21.22 16.66
C ASP A 106 -4.35 -20.03 17.11
N VAL A 107 -4.44 -19.04 16.24
CA VAL A 107 -5.27 -17.85 16.46
C VAL A 107 -6.75 -18.18 16.56
N THR A 108 -7.21 -19.27 15.94
CA THR A 108 -8.63 -19.62 15.87
C THR A 108 -9.22 -20.05 17.21
N GLN A 109 -8.36 -20.44 18.15
CA GLN A 109 -8.73 -20.83 19.52
C GLN A 109 -8.81 -19.62 20.47
N THR A 110 -8.37 -18.45 20.03
CA THR A 110 -8.28 -17.26 20.88
C THR A 110 -9.63 -16.57 21.01
N LEU A 111 -9.90 -15.99 22.18
CA LEU A 111 -11.13 -15.24 22.39
C LEU A 111 -11.27 -14.08 21.40
N GLY A 112 -10.18 -13.35 21.13
CA GLY A 112 -10.22 -12.24 20.19
C GLY A 112 -10.69 -12.66 18.79
N PHE A 113 -10.16 -13.76 18.27
CA PHE A 113 -10.59 -14.31 16.98
C PHE A 113 -12.05 -14.79 17.00
N ARG A 114 -12.47 -15.43 18.10
CA ARG A 114 -13.86 -15.85 18.28
C ARG A 114 -14.83 -14.67 18.23
N LEU A 115 -14.49 -13.56 18.91
CA LEU A 115 -15.29 -12.33 18.90
C LEU A 115 -15.43 -11.72 17.50
N LEU A 116 -14.37 -11.77 16.68
CA LEU A 116 -14.45 -11.38 15.26
C LEU A 116 -15.41 -12.30 14.48
N LYS A 117 -15.31 -13.60 14.68
CA LYS A 117 -16.05 -14.61 13.90
C LYS A 117 -17.54 -14.69 14.26
N GLU A 118 -17.89 -14.50 15.53
CA GLU A 118 -19.25 -14.64 16.04
C GLU A 118 -20.11 -13.37 15.86
N ASP A 119 -19.49 -12.21 15.59
CA ASP A 119 -20.20 -10.96 15.33
C ASP A 119 -20.57 -10.83 13.83
N GLU A 120 -21.86 -11.02 13.54
CA GLU A 120 -22.44 -10.91 12.20
C GLU A 120 -22.30 -9.51 11.59
N GLU A 121 -22.03 -8.49 12.41
CA GLU A 121 -21.83 -7.11 11.99
C GLU A 121 -20.36 -6.67 12.04
N ALA A 122 -19.42 -7.55 12.46
CA ALA A 122 -18.01 -7.22 12.49
C ALA A 122 -17.48 -6.85 11.11
N ARG A 123 -16.60 -5.87 11.07
CA ARG A 123 -15.93 -5.39 9.86
C ARG A 123 -14.45 -5.63 10.01
N LEU A 124 -13.79 -5.96 8.91
CA LEU A 124 -12.36 -6.25 8.93
C LEU A 124 -11.63 -5.33 7.98
N ILE A 125 -10.64 -4.62 8.50
CA ILE A 125 -9.63 -3.96 7.67
C ILE A 125 -8.45 -4.91 7.50
N VAL A 126 -8.10 -5.22 6.25
CA VAL A 126 -6.85 -5.93 5.95
C VAL A 126 -5.83 -4.92 5.45
N PHE A 127 -4.73 -4.76 6.20
CA PHE A 127 -3.71 -3.76 5.91
C PHE A 127 -2.43 -4.37 5.33
N PHE A 128 -2.05 -3.87 4.16
CA PHE A 128 -0.82 -4.20 3.43
C PHE A 128 0.18 -3.04 3.59
N HIS A 129 1.23 -3.25 4.36
CA HIS A 129 2.19 -2.21 4.73
C HIS A 129 3.17 -1.85 3.58
N GLY A 130 3.89 -0.74 3.73
CA GLY A 130 4.91 -0.26 2.78
C GLY A 130 6.23 -1.03 2.81
N ASN A 131 7.24 -0.53 2.10
CA ASN A 131 8.59 -1.10 2.17
C ASN A 131 9.24 -0.85 3.54
N ALA A 132 10.33 -1.57 3.80
CA ALA A 132 11.03 -1.61 5.09
C ALA A 132 10.16 -2.03 6.29
N GLY A 133 10.85 -2.29 7.41
CA GLY A 133 10.17 -2.43 8.69
C GLY A 133 9.47 -3.76 8.91
N ASN A 134 8.44 -3.65 9.73
CA ASN A 134 7.51 -4.70 10.11
C ASN A 134 6.15 -4.06 10.45
N VAL A 135 5.14 -4.86 10.80
CA VAL A 135 3.80 -4.41 11.21
C VAL A 135 3.79 -3.30 12.28
N ALA A 136 4.83 -3.16 13.09
CA ALA A 136 4.92 -2.15 14.15
C ALA A 136 5.68 -0.86 13.77
N GLN A 137 6.13 -0.69 12.52
CA GLN A 137 6.98 0.44 12.16
C GLN A 137 6.22 1.77 12.07
N GLY A 138 6.78 2.83 12.66
CA GLY A 138 6.39 4.22 12.41
C GLY A 138 4.92 4.49 12.75
N TYR A 139 4.17 5.06 11.80
CA TYR A 139 2.75 5.40 11.97
C TYR A 139 1.79 4.21 11.83
N ARG A 140 2.28 2.99 11.56
CA ARG A 140 1.41 1.81 11.35
C ARG A 140 0.56 1.49 12.60
N PRO A 141 1.13 1.40 13.83
CA PRO A 141 0.34 1.22 15.05
C PRO A 141 -0.72 2.30 15.31
N ASP A 142 -0.39 3.57 15.05
CA ASP A 142 -1.32 4.67 15.19
C ASP A 142 -2.46 4.59 14.16
N GLY A 143 -2.15 4.16 12.94
CA GLY A 143 -3.13 3.86 11.90
C GLY A 143 -4.14 2.82 12.39
N TYR A 144 -3.67 1.70 12.94
CA TYR A 144 -4.56 0.64 13.47
C TYR A 144 -5.55 1.18 14.51
N ARG A 145 -5.06 1.98 15.47
CA ARG A 145 -5.91 2.63 16.48
C ARG A 145 -6.91 3.59 15.84
N ALA A 146 -6.45 4.44 14.92
CA ALA A 146 -7.27 5.45 14.28
C ALA A 146 -8.39 4.85 13.41
N TRP A 147 -8.10 3.76 12.71
CA TRP A 147 -9.04 3.07 11.82
C TRP A 147 -10.05 2.24 12.59
N SER A 148 -9.59 1.47 13.57
CA SER A 148 -10.47 0.71 14.44
C SER A 148 -11.40 1.64 15.24
N GLY A 149 -10.91 2.82 15.64
CA GLY A 149 -11.70 3.86 16.30
C GLY A 149 -12.74 4.57 15.41
N VAL A 150 -12.85 4.26 14.11
CA VAL A 150 -13.97 4.76 13.28
C VAL A 150 -15.30 4.13 13.72
N ASP A 151 -15.27 2.86 14.13
CA ASP A 151 -16.34 2.16 14.84
C ASP A 151 -15.68 1.19 15.83
N PRO A 152 -15.44 1.65 17.08
CA PRO A 152 -14.68 0.91 18.08
C PRO A 152 -15.42 -0.33 18.61
N SER A 153 -16.63 -0.59 18.12
CA SER A 153 -17.41 -1.77 18.46
C SER A 153 -17.40 -2.85 17.37
N LYS A 154 -16.98 -2.52 16.14
CA LYS A 154 -17.09 -3.43 14.97
C LYS A 154 -15.84 -3.57 14.11
N ILE A 155 -14.91 -2.61 14.08
CA ILE A 155 -13.80 -2.63 13.10
C ILE A 155 -12.55 -3.31 13.67
N HIS A 156 -12.36 -4.58 13.32
CA HIS A 156 -11.12 -5.31 13.57
C HIS A 156 -10.07 -5.00 12.50
N ILE A 157 -8.79 -5.23 12.83
CA ILE A 157 -7.68 -5.14 11.86
C ILE A 157 -6.97 -6.49 11.73
N LEU A 158 -6.64 -6.86 10.50
CA LEU A 158 -5.68 -7.91 10.18
C LEU A 158 -4.51 -7.29 9.41
N THR A 159 -3.29 -7.52 9.86
CA THR A 159 -2.08 -7.11 9.15
C THR A 159 -0.98 -8.15 9.32
N PHE A 160 0.04 -8.13 8.49
CA PHE A 160 1.11 -9.11 8.50
C PHE A 160 2.39 -8.56 7.87
N ASP A 161 3.53 -9.13 8.24
CA ASP A 161 4.81 -8.94 7.58
C ASP A 161 4.84 -9.80 6.31
N TYR A 162 5.15 -9.22 5.15
CA TYR A 162 5.39 -10.02 3.94
C TYR A 162 6.57 -10.97 4.12
N ARG A 163 6.69 -11.98 3.25
CA ARG A 163 7.86 -12.86 3.24
C ARG A 163 9.17 -12.07 3.19
N GLY A 164 10.10 -12.40 4.08
CA GLY A 164 11.39 -11.75 4.27
C GLY A 164 11.37 -10.43 5.04
N PHE A 165 10.20 -9.93 5.46
CA PHE A 165 10.04 -8.76 6.35
C PHE A 165 9.87 -9.21 7.81
N GLY A 166 10.26 -8.33 8.74
CA GLY A 166 10.05 -8.51 10.18
C GLY A 166 10.36 -9.92 10.69
N ARG A 167 9.31 -10.65 11.07
CA ARG A 167 9.39 -12.03 11.60
C ARG A 167 8.93 -13.12 10.62
N SER A 168 8.61 -12.77 9.38
CA SER A 168 8.21 -13.70 8.31
C SER A 168 9.42 -14.39 7.68
N THR A 169 9.22 -15.61 7.18
CA THR A 169 10.26 -16.37 6.46
C THR A 169 10.36 -15.93 4.99
N GLY A 170 11.34 -16.46 4.26
CA GLY A 170 11.42 -16.29 2.82
C GLY A 170 12.15 -15.04 2.34
N THR A 171 11.96 -14.71 1.07
CA THR A 171 12.61 -13.56 0.41
C THR A 171 11.58 -12.87 -0.48
N PRO A 172 11.48 -11.52 -0.46
CA PRO A 172 10.45 -10.84 -1.20
C PRO A 172 10.66 -10.92 -2.72
N SER A 173 9.53 -10.95 -3.41
CA SER A 173 9.38 -10.80 -4.85
C SER A 173 7.95 -10.34 -5.12
N GLU A 174 7.69 -9.74 -6.29
CA GLU A 174 6.34 -9.36 -6.67
C GLU A 174 5.31 -10.50 -6.61
N PRO A 175 5.53 -11.67 -7.26
CA PRO A 175 4.61 -12.79 -7.14
C PRO A 175 4.50 -13.34 -5.71
N GLY A 176 5.59 -13.28 -4.94
CA GLY A 176 5.61 -13.73 -3.55
C GLY A 176 4.73 -12.85 -2.65
N LEU A 177 4.89 -11.53 -2.72
CA LEU A 177 4.09 -10.58 -1.95
C LEU A 177 2.60 -10.63 -2.32
N ILE A 178 2.29 -10.84 -3.60
CA ILE A 178 0.90 -11.07 -4.05
C ILE A 178 0.35 -12.37 -3.44
N THR A 179 1.14 -13.44 -3.40
CA THR A 179 0.76 -14.71 -2.75
C THR A 179 0.52 -14.52 -1.26
N ASP A 180 1.34 -13.71 -0.60
CA ASP A 180 1.20 -13.41 0.83
C ASP A 180 -0.11 -12.65 1.11
N ALA A 181 -0.40 -11.61 0.32
CA ALA A 181 -1.63 -10.83 0.44
C ALA A 181 -2.88 -11.66 0.16
N ILE A 182 -2.86 -12.52 -0.86
CA ILE A 182 -3.95 -13.47 -1.12
C ILE A 182 -4.11 -14.44 0.05
N THR A 183 -3.03 -14.92 0.65
CA THR A 183 -3.07 -15.79 1.84
C THR A 183 -3.82 -15.11 2.99
N ALA A 184 -3.52 -13.84 3.27
CA ALA A 184 -4.21 -13.08 4.31
C ALA A 184 -5.71 -12.83 4.00
N LEU A 185 -6.04 -12.49 2.75
CA LEU A 185 -7.44 -12.29 2.33
C LEU A 185 -8.24 -13.60 2.37
N LYS A 186 -7.63 -14.71 1.97
CA LYS A 186 -8.24 -16.05 2.06
C LYS A 186 -8.43 -16.50 3.50
N PHE A 187 -7.50 -16.18 4.39
CA PHE A 187 -7.68 -16.40 5.82
C PHE A 187 -8.88 -15.62 6.35
N ALA A 188 -9.02 -14.33 6.00
CA ALA A 188 -10.16 -13.51 6.39
C ALA A 188 -11.50 -14.05 5.88
N ILE A 189 -11.57 -14.43 4.60
CA ILE A 189 -12.82 -14.92 3.98
C ILE A 189 -13.16 -16.33 4.48
N ASN A 190 -12.21 -17.26 4.40
CA ASN A 190 -12.50 -18.69 4.56
C ASN A 190 -12.35 -19.17 6.01
N THR A 191 -11.39 -18.61 6.77
CA THR A 191 -11.11 -19.06 8.14
C THR A 191 -11.86 -18.22 9.16
N ALA A 192 -11.80 -16.89 9.03
CA ALA A 192 -12.55 -15.98 9.89
C ALA A 192 -14.03 -15.86 9.46
N GLY A 193 -14.39 -16.26 8.24
CA GLY A 193 -15.77 -16.28 7.77
C GLY A 193 -16.34 -14.90 7.47
N ILE A 194 -15.48 -13.89 7.26
CA ILE A 194 -15.93 -12.52 7.03
C ILE A 194 -16.33 -12.37 5.55
N PRO A 195 -17.57 -11.97 5.24
CA PRO A 195 -18.00 -11.70 3.88
C PRO A 195 -17.11 -10.63 3.22
N PRO A 196 -16.74 -10.77 1.94
CA PRO A 196 -15.96 -9.74 1.23
C PRO A 196 -16.55 -8.33 1.32
N SER A 197 -17.88 -8.20 1.33
CA SER A 197 -18.60 -6.93 1.50
C SER A 197 -18.40 -6.26 2.87
N ARG A 198 -17.81 -6.95 3.86
CA ARG A 198 -17.42 -6.44 5.18
C ARG A 198 -15.89 -6.31 5.34
N ILE A 199 -15.12 -6.58 4.28
CA ILE A 199 -13.67 -6.47 4.26
C ILE A 199 -13.27 -5.21 3.49
N LEU A 200 -12.54 -4.31 4.14
CA LEU A 200 -11.92 -3.14 3.54
C LEU A 200 -10.41 -3.37 3.43
N ILE A 201 -9.82 -3.12 2.27
CA ILE A 201 -8.38 -3.31 2.07
C ILE A 201 -7.71 -1.95 2.06
N ILE A 202 -6.65 -1.79 2.86
CA ILE A 202 -5.83 -0.59 2.88
C ILE A 202 -4.40 -0.96 2.50
N GLY A 203 -3.91 -0.38 1.41
CA GLY A 203 -2.53 -0.50 0.98
C GLY A 203 -1.77 0.80 1.22
N HIS A 204 -0.52 0.72 1.67
CA HIS A 204 0.35 1.89 1.84
C HIS A 204 1.66 1.75 1.10
N SER A 205 2.03 2.76 0.30
CA SER A 205 3.30 2.77 -0.43
C SER A 205 3.47 1.48 -1.26
N LEU A 206 4.49 0.64 -1.03
CA LEU A 206 4.60 -0.71 -1.64
C LEU A 206 3.29 -1.52 -1.55
N GLY A 207 2.61 -1.46 -0.42
CA GLY A 207 1.35 -2.16 -0.18
C GLY A 207 0.22 -1.75 -1.13
N THR A 208 0.27 -0.59 -1.78
CA THR A 208 -0.74 -0.22 -2.79
C THR A 208 -0.60 -1.08 -4.04
N ALA A 209 0.63 -1.36 -4.48
CA ALA A 209 0.89 -2.23 -5.62
C ALA A 209 0.57 -3.70 -5.30
N VAL A 210 0.87 -4.14 -4.07
CA VAL A 210 0.46 -5.46 -3.56
C VAL A 210 -1.07 -5.59 -3.53
N THR A 211 -1.76 -4.55 -3.04
CA THR A 211 -3.23 -4.48 -3.01
C THR A 211 -3.80 -4.72 -4.40
N LEU A 212 -3.38 -3.90 -5.38
CA LEU A 212 -3.84 -4.02 -6.76
C LEU A 212 -3.56 -5.42 -7.32
N GLY A 213 -2.39 -6.01 -7.05
CA GLY A 213 -2.05 -7.34 -7.52
C GLY A 213 -2.90 -8.45 -6.91
N ALA A 214 -3.16 -8.40 -5.61
CA ALA A 214 -3.96 -9.41 -4.93
C ALA A 214 -5.45 -9.29 -5.29
N THR A 215 -6.00 -8.08 -5.29
CA THR A 215 -7.42 -7.86 -5.59
C THR A 215 -7.74 -8.07 -7.05
N GLU A 216 -6.85 -7.68 -7.97
CA GLU A 216 -7.01 -7.99 -9.40
C GLU A 216 -7.10 -9.50 -9.62
N LYS A 217 -6.16 -10.25 -9.02
CA LYS A 217 -6.13 -11.70 -9.19
C LYS A 217 -7.37 -12.37 -8.62
N ILE A 218 -7.79 -11.98 -7.41
CA ILE A 218 -9.01 -12.48 -6.76
C ILE A 218 -10.27 -12.12 -7.57
N ALA A 219 -10.39 -10.88 -8.05
CA ALA A 219 -11.53 -10.47 -8.87
C ALA A 219 -11.59 -11.25 -10.19
N ARG A 220 -10.46 -11.39 -10.88
CA ARG A 220 -10.37 -12.10 -12.16
C ARG A 220 -10.61 -13.61 -12.03
N GLU A 221 -10.10 -14.24 -10.99
CA GLU A 221 -10.14 -15.71 -10.83
C GLU A 221 -11.39 -16.18 -10.09
N GLU A 222 -12.00 -15.34 -9.25
CA GLU A 222 -13.06 -15.76 -8.33
C GLU A 222 -14.30 -14.84 -8.34
N GLY A 223 -14.24 -13.69 -9.01
CA GLY A 223 -15.35 -12.73 -9.05
C GLY A 223 -15.66 -12.09 -7.69
N VAL A 224 -14.68 -12.06 -6.78
CA VAL A 224 -14.85 -11.49 -5.43
C VAL A 224 -14.53 -10.00 -5.44
N GLU A 225 -15.48 -9.21 -4.95
CA GLU A 225 -15.35 -7.77 -4.71
C GLU A 225 -15.43 -7.46 -3.21
N PHE A 226 -14.61 -6.52 -2.75
CA PHE A 226 -14.49 -6.15 -1.33
C PHE A 226 -15.37 -4.93 -1.00
N ALA A 227 -15.54 -4.61 0.29
CA ALA A 227 -16.27 -3.41 0.74
C ALA A 227 -15.69 -2.12 0.15
N GLY A 228 -14.37 -2.11 -0.06
CA GLY A 228 -13.64 -1.08 -0.77
C GLY A 228 -12.14 -1.32 -0.74
N ILE A 229 -11.42 -0.47 -1.46
CA ILE A 229 -9.95 -0.42 -1.50
C ILE A 229 -9.51 1.02 -1.26
N ILE A 230 -8.58 1.21 -0.32
CA ILE A 230 -7.92 2.49 -0.06
C ILE A 230 -6.43 2.35 -0.41
N LEU A 231 -5.94 3.21 -1.30
CA LEU A 231 -4.52 3.27 -1.67
C LEU A 231 -3.89 4.54 -1.10
N CYS A 232 -3.09 4.41 -0.05
CA CYS A 232 -2.41 5.51 0.61
C CYS A 232 -0.99 5.71 0.04
N SER A 233 -0.69 6.92 -0.44
CA SER A 233 0.61 7.28 -1.04
C SER A 233 1.04 6.29 -2.14
N ALA A 234 0.12 6.04 -3.08
CA ALA A 234 0.30 5.06 -4.14
C ALA A 234 1.34 5.51 -5.18
N PHE A 235 2.00 4.54 -5.81
CA PHE A 235 2.74 4.76 -7.04
C PHE A 235 2.10 3.98 -8.19
N SER A 236 2.30 4.45 -9.42
CA SER A 236 1.69 3.83 -10.61
C SER A 236 2.47 2.61 -11.11
N LYS A 237 3.78 2.76 -11.33
CA LYS A 237 4.71 1.68 -11.69
C LYS A 237 6.05 1.88 -11.01
N LEU A 238 6.75 0.80 -10.66
CA LEU A 238 8.06 0.92 -10.01
C LEU A 238 9.07 1.64 -10.91
N LYS A 239 9.03 1.40 -12.23
CA LYS A 239 9.91 2.08 -13.19
C LYS A 239 9.75 3.60 -13.17
N THR A 240 8.51 4.09 -13.05
CA THR A 240 8.22 5.53 -12.94
C THR A 240 8.62 6.05 -11.56
N LEU A 241 8.36 5.27 -10.52
CA LEU A 241 8.72 5.62 -9.14
C LEU A 241 10.23 5.83 -8.99
N ILE A 242 11.08 4.94 -9.48
CA ILE A 242 12.55 5.06 -9.29
C ILE A 242 13.10 6.37 -9.90
N LEU A 243 12.44 6.94 -10.91
CA LEU A 243 12.81 8.23 -11.52
C LEU A 243 12.47 9.44 -10.63
N THR A 244 11.41 9.34 -9.82
CA THR A 244 10.90 10.40 -8.95
C THR A 244 11.24 10.20 -7.48
N TYR A 245 11.63 8.98 -7.09
CA TYR A 245 11.80 8.56 -5.71
C TYR A 245 12.97 9.26 -5.02
N SER A 246 12.69 9.71 -3.80
CA SER A 246 13.64 10.33 -2.90
C SER A 246 13.78 9.48 -1.64
N ALA A 247 14.95 8.88 -1.45
CA ALA A 247 15.22 8.11 -0.24
C ALA A 247 15.14 9.01 0.99
N GLY A 248 14.28 8.62 1.94
CA GLY A 248 13.96 9.43 3.13
C GLY A 248 13.39 10.81 2.81
N GLY A 249 12.89 11.04 1.60
CA GLY A 249 12.43 12.35 1.13
C GLY A 249 13.54 13.37 0.82
N VAL A 250 14.81 13.01 1.03
CA VAL A 250 15.95 13.95 0.94
C VAL A 250 16.91 13.65 -0.20
N ILE A 251 17.12 12.36 -0.53
CA ILE A 251 18.15 11.96 -1.51
C ILE A 251 17.47 11.44 -2.79
N PRO A 252 17.39 12.26 -3.84
CA PRO A 252 16.74 11.84 -5.08
C PRO A 252 17.67 10.94 -5.89
N ILE A 253 17.33 9.66 -5.99
CA ILE A 253 18.27 8.61 -6.44
C ILE A 253 18.61 8.69 -7.91
N LEU A 254 17.64 8.94 -8.79
CA LEU A 254 17.87 9.07 -10.25
C LEU A 254 17.68 10.49 -10.78
N SER A 255 17.30 11.46 -9.94
CA SER A 255 17.13 12.86 -10.36
C SER A 255 18.39 13.50 -10.93
N PRO A 256 19.62 13.22 -10.44
CA PRO A 256 20.84 13.72 -11.06
C PRO A 256 21.02 13.29 -12.52
N LEU A 257 20.33 12.22 -12.96
CA LEU A 257 20.37 11.72 -14.33
C LEU A 257 19.32 12.34 -15.26
N ARG A 258 18.48 13.28 -14.80
CA ARG A 258 17.46 13.93 -15.64
C ARG A 258 18.00 14.52 -16.95
N PRO A 259 19.21 15.13 -17.00
CA PRO A 259 19.79 15.61 -18.26
C PRO A 259 20.17 14.49 -19.25
N TYR A 260 20.17 13.23 -18.81
CA TYR A 260 20.66 12.07 -19.57
C TYR A 260 19.54 11.02 -19.77
N PRO A 261 18.51 11.33 -20.58
CA PRO A 261 17.32 10.47 -20.74
C PRO A 261 17.64 9.08 -21.30
N ILE A 262 18.68 8.96 -22.14
CA ILE A 262 19.15 7.67 -22.68
C ILE A 262 19.66 6.77 -21.55
N VAL A 263 20.40 7.33 -20.60
CA VAL A 263 20.95 6.58 -19.45
C VAL A 263 19.82 6.17 -18.51
N GLN A 264 18.86 7.08 -18.24
CA GLN A 264 17.68 6.74 -17.44
C GLN A 264 16.87 5.60 -18.07
N LYS A 265 16.62 5.66 -19.38
CA LYS A 265 15.93 4.59 -20.12
C LYS A 265 16.69 3.27 -20.10
N TRP A 266 18.02 3.33 -20.23
CA TRP A 266 18.87 2.15 -20.12
C TRP A 266 18.77 1.53 -18.72
N LEU A 267 18.91 2.31 -17.64
CA LEU A 267 18.80 1.84 -16.26
C LEU A 267 17.43 1.22 -15.95
N THR A 268 16.34 1.85 -16.40
CA THR A 268 14.97 1.36 -16.12
C THR A 268 14.65 0.05 -16.83
N ASN A 269 15.36 -0.30 -17.91
CA ASN A 269 15.23 -1.62 -18.55
C ASN A 269 15.79 -2.77 -17.69
N TYR A 270 16.67 -2.48 -16.72
CA TYR A 270 17.21 -3.48 -15.79
C TYR A 270 16.40 -3.61 -14.49
N VAL A 271 15.30 -2.86 -14.35
CA VAL A 271 14.36 -3.04 -13.23
C VAL A 271 13.62 -4.36 -13.41
N ARG A 272 13.86 -5.31 -12.50
CA ARG A 272 13.36 -6.69 -12.59
C ARG A 272 11.95 -6.86 -12.05
N GLU A 273 11.58 -6.08 -11.04
CA GLU A 273 10.25 -6.10 -10.42
C GLU A 273 9.39 -5.02 -11.12
N PRO A 274 8.44 -5.38 -12.00
CA PRO A 274 7.68 -4.38 -12.74
C PRO A 274 6.76 -3.53 -11.85
N TRP A 275 6.10 -4.14 -10.87
CA TRP A 275 4.99 -3.58 -10.08
C TRP A 275 4.11 -2.66 -10.93
N ASP A 276 3.53 -3.21 -12.01
CA ASP A 276 2.68 -2.45 -12.93
C ASP A 276 1.28 -2.28 -12.36
N GLY A 277 1.08 -1.22 -11.58
CA GLY A 277 -0.21 -0.88 -10.97
C GLY A 277 -1.25 -0.44 -11.98
N GLU A 278 -0.83 0.19 -13.09
CA GLU A 278 -1.76 0.66 -14.13
C GLU A 278 -2.43 -0.50 -14.86
N GLU A 279 -1.66 -1.50 -15.31
CA GLU A 279 -2.24 -2.67 -15.99
C GLU A 279 -3.12 -3.50 -15.06
N ARG A 280 -2.72 -3.65 -13.79
CA ARG A 280 -3.53 -4.31 -12.77
C ARG A 280 -4.82 -3.57 -12.50
N LEU A 281 -4.77 -2.24 -12.43
CA LEU A 281 -5.95 -1.41 -12.21
C LEU A 281 -6.92 -1.52 -13.40
N LYS A 282 -6.44 -1.50 -14.64
CA LYS A 282 -7.27 -1.77 -15.82
C LYS A 282 -7.96 -3.13 -15.74
N SER A 283 -7.20 -4.18 -15.41
CA SER A 283 -7.76 -5.53 -15.24
C SER A 283 -8.76 -5.59 -14.08
N LEU A 284 -8.46 -4.95 -12.95
CA LEU A 284 -9.36 -4.90 -11.79
C LEU A 284 -10.68 -4.21 -12.14
N ILE A 285 -10.65 -3.05 -12.80
CA ILE A 285 -11.85 -2.34 -13.25
C ILE A 285 -12.72 -3.25 -14.15
N LYS A 286 -12.09 -3.97 -15.07
CA LYS A 286 -12.78 -4.92 -15.96
C LYS A 286 -13.48 -6.06 -15.23
N HIS A 287 -12.90 -6.57 -14.15
CA HIS A 287 -13.42 -7.73 -13.41
C HIS A 287 -14.20 -7.37 -12.13
N SER A 288 -14.34 -6.08 -11.81
CA SER A 288 -15.03 -5.60 -10.61
C SER A 288 -16.01 -4.47 -10.95
N PRO A 289 -17.22 -4.79 -11.46
CA PRO A 289 -18.19 -3.79 -11.91
C PRO A 289 -18.73 -2.88 -10.78
N LYS A 290 -18.53 -3.24 -9.52
CA LYS A 290 -18.95 -2.48 -8.32
C LYS A 290 -17.74 -2.00 -7.51
N LEU A 291 -16.56 -1.94 -8.11
CA LEU A 291 -15.33 -1.55 -7.41
C LEU A 291 -15.49 -0.20 -6.73
N ARG A 292 -15.20 -0.15 -5.44
CA ARG A 292 -15.05 1.08 -4.67
C ARG A 292 -13.58 1.29 -4.37
N LEU A 293 -12.96 2.26 -5.02
CA LEU A 293 -11.52 2.54 -4.93
C LEU A 293 -11.30 4.02 -4.63
N THR A 294 -10.63 4.31 -3.52
CA THR A 294 -10.21 5.67 -3.18
C THR A 294 -8.69 5.72 -3.02
N MET A 295 -8.04 6.56 -3.81
CA MET A 295 -6.63 6.90 -3.61
C MET A 295 -6.55 8.09 -2.65
N VAL A 296 -5.71 8.00 -1.63
CA VAL A 296 -5.47 9.06 -0.65
C VAL A 296 -3.99 9.43 -0.68
N HIS A 297 -3.67 10.68 -1.02
CA HIS A 297 -2.28 11.13 -1.16
C HIS A 297 -2.11 12.52 -0.56
N ALA A 298 -0.95 12.82 0.02
CA ALA A 298 -0.61 14.16 0.49
C ALA A 298 0.20 14.95 -0.55
N HIS A 299 -0.12 16.24 -0.72
CA HIS A 299 0.67 17.18 -1.53
C HIS A 299 2.11 17.30 -1.02
N ASN A 300 2.29 17.28 0.30
CA ASN A 300 3.60 17.32 0.95
C ASN A 300 4.26 15.93 1.13
N ASP A 301 3.87 14.93 0.34
CA ASP A 301 4.61 13.67 0.24
C ASP A 301 5.90 13.87 -0.58
N TYR A 302 7.02 13.98 0.14
CA TYR A 302 8.36 14.15 -0.45
C TYR A 302 9.02 12.83 -0.85
N SER A 303 8.43 11.69 -0.53
CA SER A 303 8.96 10.36 -0.89
C SER A 303 8.38 9.86 -2.20
N ILE A 304 7.06 9.99 -2.37
CA ILE A 304 6.33 9.64 -3.59
C ILE A 304 5.46 10.84 -3.98
N THR A 305 5.73 11.43 -5.14
CA THR A 305 4.96 12.58 -5.60
C THR A 305 3.50 12.21 -5.82
N TRP A 306 2.59 13.04 -5.31
CA TRP A 306 1.13 12.87 -5.42
C TRP A 306 0.59 12.72 -6.84
N THR A 307 1.35 13.14 -7.85
CA THR A 307 1.02 12.92 -9.27
C THR A 307 0.79 11.45 -9.62
N HIS A 308 1.38 10.51 -8.88
CA HIS A 308 1.14 9.09 -9.10
C HIS A 308 -0.31 8.66 -8.83
N SER A 309 -0.98 9.24 -7.83
CA SER A 309 -2.39 8.93 -7.59
C SER A 309 -3.29 9.49 -8.69
N GLN A 310 -2.93 10.64 -9.28
CA GLN A 310 -3.60 11.16 -10.46
C GLN A 310 -3.43 10.24 -11.68
N ILE A 311 -2.23 9.71 -11.93
CA ILE A 311 -1.99 8.75 -13.02
C ILE A 311 -2.89 7.52 -12.86
N LEU A 312 -3.01 6.99 -11.65
CA LEU A 312 -3.89 5.85 -11.38
C LEU A 312 -5.37 6.22 -11.56
N PHE A 313 -5.82 7.40 -11.09
CA PHE A 313 -7.17 7.89 -11.32
C PHE A 313 -7.50 8.01 -12.81
N HIS A 314 -6.58 8.59 -13.59
CA HIS A 314 -6.70 8.73 -15.05
C HIS A 314 -6.72 7.38 -15.75
N THR A 315 -5.94 6.42 -15.25
CA THR A 315 -5.93 5.03 -15.74
C THR A 315 -7.28 4.35 -15.52
N ALA A 316 -7.86 4.49 -14.32
CA ALA A 316 -9.19 3.95 -14.02
C ALA A 316 -10.29 4.60 -14.87
N ALA A 317 -10.27 5.93 -15.01
CA ALA A 317 -11.20 6.68 -15.86
C ALA A 317 -11.19 6.16 -17.31
N ASN A 318 -10.00 6.02 -17.89
CA ASN A 318 -9.82 5.48 -19.24
C ASN A 318 -10.30 4.03 -19.37
N ALA A 319 -10.04 3.18 -18.37
CA ALA A 319 -10.52 1.81 -18.36
C ALA A 319 -12.06 1.73 -18.35
N ILE A 320 -12.73 2.57 -17.56
CA ILE A 320 -14.20 2.64 -17.48
C ILE A 320 -14.79 3.08 -18.83
N VAL A 321 -14.23 4.14 -19.44
CA VAL A 321 -14.70 4.64 -20.75
C VAL A 321 -14.53 3.59 -21.85
N ALA A 322 -13.39 2.90 -21.88
CA ALA A 322 -13.14 1.84 -22.85
C ALA A 322 -14.14 0.67 -22.74
N LEU A 323 -14.56 0.32 -21.51
CA LEU A 323 -15.56 -0.72 -21.28
C LEU A 323 -16.96 -0.27 -21.74
N LYS A 324 -17.35 0.99 -21.50
CA LYS A 324 -18.62 1.57 -21.96
C LYS A 324 -18.75 1.53 -23.48
N ASN A 325 -17.68 1.87 -24.19
CA ASN A 325 -17.70 2.02 -25.65
C ASN A 325 -17.62 0.68 -26.42
N GLY A 326 -17.71 -0.47 -25.72
CA GLY A 326 -17.77 -1.78 -26.37
C GLY A 326 -16.41 -2.37 -26.73
N GLY A 327 -15.32 -1.92 -26.08
CA GLY A 327 -13.92 -2.37 -26.28
C GLY A 327 -13.62 -3.83 -25.91
N GLY A 328 -14.60 -4.73 -26.01
CA GLY A 328 -14.43 -6.18 -25.99
C GLY A 328 -14.37 -6.83 -27.38
N GLY A 329 -14.60 -6.07 -28.46
CA GLY A 329 -14.48 -6.55 -29.86
C GLY A 329 -13.45 -5.75 -30.66
N GLU A 330 -12.79 -6.40 -31.62
CA GLU A 330 -11.71 -5.87 -32.48
C GLU A 330 -12.14 -4.75 -33.48
N GLY A 331 -12.95 -3.77 -33.04
CA GLY A 331 -13.37 -2.63 -33.85
C GLY A 331 -13.07 -1.31 -33.13
N GLU A 332 -12.21 -0.48 -33.74
CA GLU A 332 -11.75 0.85 -33.29
C GLU A 332 -11.31 0.95 -31.82
N ILE A 333 -9.99 0.89 -31.60
CA ILE A 333 -9.39 1.27 -30.32
C ILE A 333 -9.66 2.77 -30.13
N ASP A 334 -10.68 3.11 -29.35
CA ASP A 334 -10.88 4.48 -28.89
C ASP A 334 -9.58 4.96 -28.25
N LYS A 335 -9.09 6.11 -28.73
CA LYS A 335 -7.91 6.74 -28.14
C LYS A 335 -8.20 7.01 -26.66
N PRO A 336 -7.27 6.70 -25.74
CA PRO A 336 -7.41 7.09 -24.35
C PRO A 336 -7.68 8.59 -24.26
N LEU A 337 -8.54 8.99 -23.33
CA LEU A 337 -8.76 10.39 -23.02
C LEU A 337 -7.45 11.04 -22.60
N GLU A 338 -7.19 12.21 -23.17
CA GLU A 338 -6.07 13.04 -22.76
C GLU A 338 -6.30 13.60 -21.35
N PHE A 339 -5.21 13.99 -20.68
CA PHE A 339 -5.25 14.51 -19.31
C PHE A 339 -6.31 15.63 -19.16
N GLU A 340 -6.32 16.60 -20.08
CA GLU A 340 -7.25 17.73 -20.05
C GLU A 340 -8.73 17.31 -20.18
N GLU A 341 -9.01 16.24 -20.92
CA GLU A 341 -10.37 15.72 -21.06
C GLU A 341 -10.87 15.07 -19.77
N ILE A 342 -10.00 14.31 -19.09
CA ILE A 342 -10.32 13.70 -17.80
C ILE A 342 -10.57 14.79 -16.76
N GLU A 343 -9.73 15.83 -16.73
CA GLU A 343 -9.89 16.96 -15.81
C GLU A 343 -11.21 17.73 -16.03
N LYS A 344 -11.71 17.80 -17.26
CA LYS A 344 -13.02 18.43 -17.57
C LYS A 344 -14.22 17.55 -17.24
N LYS A 345 -14.07 16.22 -17.29
CA LYS A 345 -15.16 15.25 -17.13
C LYS A 345 -15.31 14.72 -15.71
N LYS A 346 -14.30 14.84 -14.86
CA LYS A 346 -14.38 14.46 -13.44
C LYS A 346 -15.25 15.45 -12.66
N GLN A 347 -15.79 14.99 -11.55
CA GLN A 347 -16.40 15.86 -10.55
C GLN A 347 -15.38 16.17 -9.45
N ARG A 348 -15.14 17.44 -9.17
CA ARG A 348 -14.30 17.88 -8.05
C ARG A 348 -15.13 18.48 -6.92
N VAL A 349 -14.79 18.10 -5.69
CA VAL A 349 -15.23 18.76 -4.47
C VAL A 349 -14.00 19.38 -3.79
N GLU A 350 -13.98 20.71 -3.70
CA GLU A 350 -12.96 21.45 -2.97
C GLU A 350 -13.24 21.40 -1.46
N LEU A 351 -12.23 21.09 -0.65
CA LEU A 351 -12.32 20.97 0.81
C LEU A 351 -11.52 22.07 1.53
N GLY A 352 -11.16 23.14 0.83
CA GLY A 352 -10.35 24.23 1.37
C GLY A 352 -8.92 23.76 1.71
N ASP A 353 -8.43 24.12 2.89
CA ASP A 353 -7.06 23.76 3.32
C ASP A 353 -6.85 22.25 3.49
N GLU A 354 -7.93 21.46 3.60
CA GLU A 354 -7.83 20.00 3.60
C GLU A 354 -7.29 19.47 2.26
N GLY A 355 -7.67 20.10 1.15
CA GLY A 355 -7.36 19.65 -0.22
C GLY A 355 -8.62 19.49 -1.06
N TYR A 356 -8.72 18.41 -1.83
CA TYR A 356 -9.88 18.14 -2.70
C TYR A 356 -10.15 16.65 -2.92
N VAL A 357 -11.36 16.35 -3.40
CA VAL A 357 -11.76 15.02 -3.88
C VAL A 357 -12.15 15.10 -5.34
N ASP A 358 -11.46 14.32 -6.18
CA ASP A 358 -11.86 14.07 -7.55
C ASP A 358 -12.61 12.74 -7.63
N THR A 359 -13.78 12.74 -8.29
CA THR A 359 -14.61 11.54 -8.52
C THR A 359 -14.82 11.35 -10.01
N TRP A 360 -14.61 10.13 -10.51
CA TRP A 360 -14.93 9.81 -11.89
C TRP A 360 -16.40 9.41 -12.02
N VAL A 361 -17.12 10.06 -12.94
CA VAL A 361 -18.57 9.86 -13.12
C VAL A 361 -18.96 9.51 -14.55
N GLU A 362 -18.14 9.88 -15.54
CA GLU A 362 -18.47 9.65 -16.95
C GLU A 362 -18.40 8.16 -17.31
N GLY A 363 -19.50 7.64 -17.88
CA GLY A 363 -19.59 6.24 -18.27
C GLY A 363 -19.77 5.25 -17.12
N VAL A 364 -20.00 5.74 -15.90
CA VAL A 364 -20.30 4.91 -14.74
C VAL A 364 -21.81 4.62 -14.69
N PRO A 365 -22.25 3.35 -14.72
CA PRO A 365 -23.66 3.02 -14.58
C PRO A 365 -24.14 3.22 -13.13
N VAL A 366 -25.45 3.34 -12.93
CA VAL A 366 -26.04 3.45 -11.59
C VAL A 366 -25.65 2.23 -10.75
N GLY A 367 -25.00 2.48 -9.60
CA GLY A 367 -24.50 1.42 -8.70
C GLY A 367 -23.25 0.68 -9.20
N GLY A 368 -22.57 1.22 -10.22
CA GLY A 368 -21.30 0.69 -10.75
C GLY A 368 -20.08 1.15 -9.95
N TRP A 369 -18.97 1.36 -10.65
CA TRP A 369 -17.70 1.79 -10.07
C TRP A 369 -17.83 3.10 -9.27
N LYS A 370 -17.14 3.18 -8.13
CA LYS A 370 -16.90 4.41 -7.39
C LYS A 370 -15.40 4.63 -7.28
N ILE A 371 -14.85 5.49 -8.14
CA ILE A 371 -13.42 5.79 -8.20
C ILE A 371 -13.17 7.23 -7.75
N GLU A 372 -12.36 7.38 -6.71
CA GLU A 372 -12.03 8.67 -6.12
C GLU A 372 -10.52 8.86 -5.97
N ASN A 373 -10.06 10.08 -6.19
CA ASN A 373 -8.72 10.53 -5.81
C ASN A 373 -8.86 11.69 -4.82
N ARG A 374 -8.58 11.40 -3.55
CA ARG A 374 -8.59 12.37 -2.45
C ARG A 374 -7.18 12.87 -2.21
N LEU A 375 -6.91 14.10 -2.62
CA LEU A 375 -5.62 14.73 -2.44
C LEU A 375 -5.70 15.67 -1.24
N VAL A 376 -4.89 15.43 -0.22
CA VAL A 376 -4.83 16.28 0.96
C VAL A 376 -3.63 17.22 0.92
N THR A 377 -3.74 18.41 1.50
CA THR A 377 -2.63 19.36 1.56
C THR A 377 -1.49 18.85 2.45
N TRP A 378 -1.84 18.27 3.60
CA TRP A 378 -0.90 17.84 4.64
C TRP A 378 -1.14 16.40 5.08
N GLY A 379 -0.07 15.62 5.11
CA GLY A 379 -0.10 14.23 5.60
C GLY A 379 1.22 13.49 5.42
N GLY A 380 2.16 14.01 4.61
CA GLY A 380 3.42 13.35 4.32
C GLY A 380 3.25 11.95 3.73
N HIS A 381 4.34 11.17 3.69
CA HIS A 381 4.31 9.81 3.16
C HIS A 381 3.67 8.80 4.10
N ASP A 382 4.04 8.83 5.39
CA ASP A 382 3.61 7.83 6.38
C ASP A 382 2.46 8.35 7.26
N GLN A 383 2.46 9.64 7.58
CA GLN A 383 1.44 10.25 8.46
C GLN A 383 0.04 10.29 7.79
N ILE A 384 -0.06 10.06 6.48
CA ILE A 384 -1.34 9.92 5.78
C ILE A 384 -2.17 8.76 6.33
N LEU A 385 -1.52 7.74 6.91
CA LEU A 385 -2.20 6.61 7.55
C LEU A 385 -3.07 7.05 8.74
N VAL A 386 -2.68 8.10 9.44
CA VAL A 386 -3.41 8.62 10.61
C VAL A 386 -4.24 9.87 10.30
N ALA A 387 -4.22 10.34 9.05
CA ALA A 387 -4.92 11.54 8.64
C ALA A 387 -6.46 11.37 8.71
N SER A 388 -7.15 12.48 9.00
CA SER A 388 -8.62 12.52 9.02
C SER A 388 -9.23 12.04 7.71
N ALA A 389 -8.63 12.40 6.57
CA ALA A 389 -9.09 11.97 5.25
C ALA A 389 -9.18 10.44 5.14
N THR A 390 -8.16 9.70 5.59
CA THR A 390 -8.16 8.23 5.57
C THR A 390 -9.30 7.66 6.43
N ARG A 391 -9.54 8.23 7.62
CA ARG A 391 -10.63 7.81 8.51
C ARG A 391 -12.02 8.11 7.93
N LEU A 392 -12.19 9.26 7.28
CA LEU A 392 -13.42 9.63 6.58
C LEU A 392 -13.72 8.66 5.44
N VAL A 393 -12.71 8.31 4.63
CA VAL A 393 -12.86 7.30 3.56
C VAL A 393 -13.24 5.94 4.14
N ILE A 394 -12.64 5.50 5.26
CA ILE A 394 -13.04 4.24 5.93
C ILE A 394 -14.52 4.29 6.32
N ARG A 395 -14.97 5.40 6.92
CA ARG A 395 -16.36 5.61 7.33
C ARG A 395 -17.30 5.52 6.11
N GLU A 396 -16.96 6.21 5.03
CA GLU A 396 -17.72 6.19 3.77
C GLU A 396 -17.77 4.79 3.14
N MET A 397 -16.66 4.05 3.17
CA MET A 397 -16.56 2.69 2.60
C MET A 397 -17.44 1.69 3.35
N PHE A 398 -17.53 1.81 4.68
CA PHE A 398 -18.43 0.97 5.47
C PHE A 398 -19.87 1.50 5.60
N GLY A 399 -20.17 2.70 5.06
CA GLY A 399 -21.51 3.27 5.09
C GLY A 399 -21.96 3.74 6.48
N LEU A 400 -21.02 4.29 7.26
CA LEU A 400 -21.20 4.65 8.68
C LEU A 400 -21.62 6.09 8.94
#